data_AF-A0A7R9B807-F1
#
_entry.id   AF-A0A7R9B807-F1
#
_cell.length_a   1.000
_cell.length_b   1.000
_cell.length_c   1.000
_cell.angle_alpha   90.00
_cell.angle_beta   90.00
_cell.angle_gamma   90.00
#
_symmetry.space_group_name_H-M   'P 1'
#
loop_
_entity.id
_entity.type
_entity.pdbx_description
1 polymer ?
#
loop_
_entity_poly.entity_id
_entity_poly.type
_entity_poly.pdbx_seq_one_letter_code
_entity_poly.pdbx_strand_id
1 'polypeptide(L)'
;HMMQALHCLSPPGDPKLFVSLLLSLQPEENILEDGIESFFVEQDGAQILINMFQFTRPMETATNFLQMAPEEMLILLNDSNGPSVLNAFLSSKYIEQACKAGLVPALKLADALVVLSSTAEDGEIEVRISGYLATLACSQFGSTSLQFIWENGTLADCLAMVEELSLSEKILNRDECGSAISVNFGLFHYGRSVQEWRNWYKETHSPAFDIELY
;
A
#
# COMPACT_ATOMS: atom_id res chain seq x y z
N HIS A 1 18.64 -13.05 -16.14
CA HIS A 1 19.28 -11.78 -16.55
C HIS A 1 19.07 -10.69 -15.52
N MET A 2 17.85 -10.15 -15.30
CA MET A 2 17.65 -9.04 -14.33
C MET A 2 17.89 -9.45 -12.87
N MET A 3 17.29 -10.54 -12.40
CA MET A 3 17.57 -11.09 -11.05
C MET A 3 19.04 -11.50 -10.84
N GLN A 4 19.78 -11.80 -11.90
CA GLN A 4 21.23 -12.07 -11.81
C GLN A 4 22.05 -10.78 -11.74
N ALA A 5 21.59 -9.70 -12.37
CA ALA A 5 22.22 -8.39 -12.29
C ALA A 5 22.02 -7.73 -10.92
N LEU A 6 20.91 -8.02 -10.24
CA LEU A 6 20.61 -7.57 -8.88
C LEU A 6 21.15 -8.54 -7.80
N HIS A 7 21.91 -9.56 -8.20
CA HIS A 7 22.48 -10.61 -7.33
C HIS A 7 21.47 -11.50 -6.56
N CYS A 8 20.15 -11.34 -6.76
CA CYS A 8 19.07 -12.07 -6.07
C CYS A 8 19.00 -13.60 -6.33
N LEU A 9 19.90 -14.19 -7.11
CA LEU A 9 19.91 -15.62 -7.47
C LEU A 9 21.18 -16.36 -7.04
N SER A 10 22.15 -15.65 -6.46
CA SER A 10 23.37 -16.25 -5.92
C SER A 10 23.15 -16.57 -4.45
N PRO A 11 23.31 -17.82 -3.97
CA PRO A 11 23.25 -18.09 -2.53
C PRO A 11 24.23 -17.17 -1.79
N PRO A 12 23.79 -16.41 -0.76
CA PRO A 12 22.61 -16.63 0.09
C PRO A 12 21.34 -15.82 -0.28
N GLY A 13 21.26 -15.24 -1.48
CA GLY A 13 20.27 -14.23 -1.83
C GLY A 13 18.81 -14.60 -1.55
N ASP A 14 18.05 -13.63 -1.03
CA ASP A 14 16.63 -13.79 -0.71
C ASP A 14 15.75 -13.30 -1.88
N PRO A 15 15.01 -14.19 -2.57
CA PRO A 15 14.11 -13.80 -3.66
C PRO A 15 13.07 -12.75 -3.25
N LYS A 16 12.75 -12.63 -1.95
CA LYS A 16 11.83 -11.62 -1.42
C LYS A 16 12.33 -10.20 -1.62
N LEU A 17 13.65 -10.00 -1.62
CA LEU A 17 14.27 -8.69 -1.83
C LEU A 17 14.24 -8.26 -3.29
N PHE A 18 13.85 -9.13 -4.22
CA PHE A 18 13.90 -8.84 -5.66
C PHE A 18 13.17 -7.55 -6.02
N VAL A 19 11.98 -7.31 -5.44
CA VAL A 19 11.21 -6.10 -5.76
C VAL A 19 11.86 -4.86 -5.14
N SER A 20 12.36 -4.94 -3.90
CA SER A 20 13.04 -3.83 -3.23
C SER A 20 14.34 -3.43 -3.96
N LEU A 21 15.10 -4.42 -4.44
CA LEU A 21 16.32 -4.24 -5.25
C LEU A 21 16.00 -3.69 -6.64
N LEU A 22 14.91 -4.14 -7.24
CA LEU A 22 14.46 -3.63 -8.54
C LEU A 22 14.01 -2.17 -8.43
N LEU A 23 13.29 -1.82 -7.37
CA LEU A 23 12.78 -0.47 -7.13
C LEU A 23 13.91 0.52 -6.85
N SER A 24 14.94 0.11 -6.11
CA SER A 24 16.10 0.96 -5.80
C SER A 24 17.18 0.94 -6.91
N LEU A 25 17.12 -0.04 -7.82
CA LEU A 25 18.19 -0.37 -8.77
C LEU A 25 19.56 -0.56 -8.08
N GLN A 26 19.54 -1.09 -6.87
CA GLN A 26 20.74 -1.40 -6.09
C GLN A 26 20.96 -2.91 -6.00
N PRO A 27 22.23 -3.35 -5.89
CA PRO A 27 22.54 -4.74 -5.65
C PRO A 27 22.30 -5.10 -4.17
N GLU A 28 22.12 -6.38 -3.88
CA GLU A 28 21.69 -6.90 -2.57
C GLU A 28 22.57 -6.44 -1.41
N GLU A 29 23.87 -6.30 -1.64
CA GLU A 29 24.84 -5.94 -0.61
C GLU A 29 24.56 -4.58 0.02
N ASN A 30 24.05 -3.62 -0.76
CA ASN A 30 23.77 -2.27 -0.27
C ASN A 30 22.58 -2.26 0.71
N ILE A 31 21.52 -3.02 0.41
CA ILE A 31 20.34 -3.10 1.29
C ILE A 31 20.68 -3.85 2.58
N LEU A 32 21.54 -4.86 2.53
CA LEU A 32 21.95 -5.61 3.71
C LEU A 32 22.85 -4.81 4.67
N GLU A 33 23.68 -3.91 4.15
CA GLU A 33 24.58 -3.07 4.95
C GLU A 33 23.87 -1.88 5.60
N ASP A 34 23.06 -1.16 4.83
CA ASP A 34 22.45 0.11 5.24
C ASP A 34 20.99 -0.04 5.70
N GLY A 35 20.41 -1.23 5.54
CA GLY A 35 19.03 -1.51 5.93
C GLY A 35 18.03 -0.63 5.20
N ILE A 36 16.92 -0.28 5.89
CA ILE A 36 15.84 0.50 5.28
C ILE A 36 16.25 1.92 4.86
N GLU A 37 17.25 2.51 5.49
CA GLU A 37 17.70 3.88 5.17
C GLU A 37 18.26 3.97 3.74
N SER A 38 18.67 2.83 3.16
CA SER A 38 19.10 2.76 1.76
C SER A 38 17.96 2.59 0.76
N PHE A 39 16.76 2.24 1.21
CA PHE A 39 15.64 2.00 0.31
C PHE A 39 15.05 3.32 -0.22
N PHE A 40 15.04 3.46 -1.54
CA PHE A 40 14.34 4.52 -2.25
C PHE A 40 13.70 3.97 -3.52
N VAL A 41 12.76 4.73 -4.08
CA VAL A 41 12.11 4.39 -5.34
C VAL A 41 12.82 5.12 -6.47
N GLU A 42 13.58 4.38 -7.26
CA GLU A 42 14.17 4.85 -8.51
C GLU A 42 13.12 4.79 -9.63
N GLN A 43 13.09 5.81 -10.49
CA GLN A 43 12.05 5.98 -11.49
C GLN A 43 12.06 4.88 -12.55
N ASP A 44 13.23 4.52 -13.08
CA ASP A 44 13.38 3.42 -14.03
C ASP A 44 13.09 2.08 -13.35
N GLY A 45 13.49 1.89 -12.09
CA GLY A 45 13.13 0.73 -11.27
C GLY A 45 11.61 0.54 -11.16
N ALA A 46 10.88 1.59 -10.81
CA ALA A 46 9.41 1.59 -10.77
C ALA A 46 8.81 1.31 -12.15
N GLN A 47 9.33 1.92 -13.21
CA GLN A 47 8.84 1.72 -14.57
C GLN A 47 9.06 0.28 -15.07
N ILE A 48 10.18 -0.34 -14.70
CA ILE A 48 10.42 -1.75 -14.98
C ILE A 48 9.39 -2.61 -14.24
N LEU A 49 9.18 -2.37 -12.93
CA LEU A 49 8.21 -3.13 -12.14
C LEU A 49 6.78 -3.02 -12.70
N ILE A 50 6.36 -1.82 -13.09
CA ILE A 50 5.07 -1.58 -13.78
C ILE A 50 4.94 -2.48 -15.02
N ASN A 51 5.97 -2.52 -15.86
CA ASN A 51 5.97 -3.36 -17.06
C ASN A 51 5.98 -4.86 -16.73
N MET A 52 6.66 -5.28 -15.66
CA MET A 52 6.66 -6.67 -15.22
C MET A 52 5.26 -7.15 -14.86
N PHE A 53 4.42 -6.33 -14.20
CA PHE A 53 3.03 -6.69 -13.89
C PHE A 53 2.15 -6.88 -15.13
N GLN A 54 2.55 -6.34 -16.28
CA GLN A 54 1.83 -6.48 -17.55
C GLN A 54 2.29 -7.68 -18.39
N PHE A 55 3.32 -8.43 -17.95
CA PHE A 55 3.74 -9.65 -18.63
C PHE A 55 2.76 -10.80 -18.39
N THR A 56 2.79 -11.81 -19.27
CA THR A 56 1.83 -12.93 -19.24
C THR A 56 1.95 -13.82 -18.00
N ARG A 57 3.08 -13.77 -17.28
CA ARG A 57 3.35 -14.59 -16.09
C ARG A 57 4.02 -13.77 -14.98
N PRO A 58 3.33 -12.80 -14.36
CA PRO A 58 3.93 -11.90 -13.37
C PRO A 58 3.85 -12.44 -11.94
N MET A 59 3.38 -13.68 -11.73
CA MET A 59 3.00 -14.20 -10.42
C MET A 59 4.15 -14.22 -9.39
N GLU A 60 5.38 -14.48 -9.83
CA GLU A 60 6.55 -14.44 -8.94
C GLU A 60 6.83 -13.00 -8.49
N THR A 61 6.87 -12.05 -9.43
CA THR A 61 6.99 -10.61 -9.13
C THR A 61 5.85 -10.11 -8.23
N ALA A 62 4.62 -10.53 -8.50
CA ALA A 62 3.44 -10.19 -7.71
C ALA A 62 3.55 -10.73 -6.28
N THR A 63 4.04 -11.97 -6.12
CA THR A 63 4.26 -12.57 -4.80
C THR A 63 5.36 -11.84 -4.04
N ASN A 64 6.48 -11.55 -4.69
CA ASN A 64 7.59 -10.82 -4.07
C ASN A 64 7.19 -9.38 -3.71
N PHE A 65 6.33 -8.73 -4.51
CA PHE A 65 5.78 -7.42 -4.21
C PHE A 65 4.96 -7.43 -2.91
N LEU A 66 4.10 -8.44 -2.70
CA LEU A 66 3.34 -8.60 -1.46
C LEU A 66 4.18 -9.05 -0.26
N GLN A 67 5.42 -9.49 -0.49
CA GLN A 67 6.36 -9.94 0.53
C GLN A 67 7.42 -8.88 0.88
N MET A 68 7.36 -7.69 0.26
CA MET A 68 8.22 -6.56 0.62
C MET A 68 8.11 -6.26 2.11
N ALA A 69 9.18 -5.70 2.68
CA ALA A 69 9.11 -5.23 4.06
C ALA A 69 8.01 -4.17 4.15
N PRO A 70 7.18 -4.19 5.21
CA PRO A 70 6.05 -3.29 5.28
C PRO A 70 6.47 -1.82 5.16
N GLU A 71 7.57 -1.44 5.79
CA GLU A 71 8.13 -0.09 5.76
C GLU A 71 8.56 0.33 4.35
N GLU A 72 9.16 -0.57 3.56
CA GLU A 72 9.51 -0.32 2.15
C GLU A 72 8.24 -0.13 1.31
N MET A 73 7.19 -0.90 1.59
CA MET A 73 5.91 -0.74 0.92
C MET A 73 5.26 0.61 1.26
N LEU A 74 5.41 1.13 2.48
CA LEU A 74 4.96 2.49 2.83
C LEU A 74 5.76 3.58 2.13
N ILE A 75 7.08 3.42 2.03
CA ILE A 75 7.93 4.33 1.25
C ILE A 75 7.45 4.34 -0.21
N LEU A 76 7.25 3.15 -0.79
CA LEU A 76 6.78 3.03 -2.17
C LEU A 76 5.41 3.66 -2.39
N LEU A 77 4.42 3.36 -1.54
CA LEU A 77 3.06 3.86 -1.73
C LEU A 77 2.92 5.37 -1.44
N ASN A 78 3.87 5.96 -0.72
CA ASN A 78 4.02 7.40 -0.56
C ASN A 78 4.93 8.06 -1.61
N ASP A 79 5.59 7.28 -2.46
CA ASP A 79 6.39 7.81 -3.56
C ASP A 79 5.49 8.26 -4.73
N SER A 80 5.98 9.22 -5.51
CA SER A 80 5.31 9.70 -6.71
C SER A 80 4.98 8.62 -7.75
N ASN A 81 5.76 7.52 -7.79
CA ASN A 81 5.53 6.37 -8.66
C ASN A 81 4.64 5.30 -8.02
N GLY A 82 4.45 5.34 -6.70
CA GLY A 82 3.66 4.37 -5.93
C GLY A 82 2.28 4.09 -6.50
N PRO A 83 1.43 5.12 -6.73
CA PRO A 83 0.11 4.93 -7.32
C PRO A 83 0.13 4.25 -8.69
N SER A 84 1.15 4.53 -9.52
CA SER A 84 1.30 3.92 -10.84
C SER A 84 1.70 2.44 -10.76
N VAL A 85 2.65 2.11 -9.87
CA VAL A 85 3.04 0.72 -9.57
C VAL A 85 1.84 -0.07 -9.05
N LEU A 86 1.11 0.52 -8.12
CA LEU A 86 -0.06 -0.10 -7.51
C LEU A 86 -1.19 -0.32 -8.51
N ASN A 87 -1.49 0.68 -9.34
CA ASN A 87 -2.49 0.55 -10.40
C ASN A 87 -2.08 -0.55 -11.39
N ALA A 88 -0.80 -0.66 -11.76
CA ALA A 88 -0.33 -1.72 -12.65
C ALA A 88 -0.51 -3.12 -12.04
N PHE A 89 -0.28 -3.28 -10.74
CA PHE A 89 -0.55 -4.52 -10.01
C PHE A 89 -2.06 -4.85 -9.97
N LEU A 90 -2.89 -3.90 -9.52
CA LEU A 90 -4.33 -4.10 -9.33
C LEU A 90 -5.09 -4.29 -10.65
N SER A 91 -4.72 -3.56 -11.69
CA SER A 91 -5.35 -3.66 -13.02
C SER A 91 -4.83 -4.80 -13.88
N SER A 92 -3.75 -5.48 -13.49
CA SER A 92 -3.18 -6.57 -14.29
C SER A 92 -4.18 -7.71 -14.45
N LYS A 93 -4.47 -8.07 -15.71
CA LYS A 93 -5.30 -9.23 -16.05
C LYS A 93 -4.58 -10.58 -15.86
N TYR A 94 -3.28 -10.54 -15.58
CA TYR A 94 -2.43 -11.73 -15.43
C TYR A 94 -2.16 -12.07 -13.95
N ILE A 95 -2.52 -11.17 -13.03
CA ILE A 95 -2.46 -11.39 -11.59
C ILE A 95 -3.85 -11.82 -11.13
N GLU A 96 -3.93 -12.97 -10.49
CA GLU A 96 -5.20 -13.52 -9.97
C GLU A 96 -5.75 -12.67 -8.82
N GLN A 97 -7.07 -12.60 -8.69
CA GLN A 97 -7.73 -11.83 -7.64
C GLN A 97 -7.31 -12.27 -6.23
N ALA A 98 -7.06 -13.57 -6.04
CA ALA A 98 -6.57 -14.11 -4.77
C ALA A 98 -5.20 -13.53 -4.37
N CYS A 99 -4.33 -13.25 -5.35
CA CYS A 99 -3.07 -12.58 -5.10
C CYS A 99 -3.30 -11.10 -4.75
N LYS A 100 -4.14 -10.39 -5.50
CA LYS A 100 -4.46 -8.98 -5.23
C LYS A 100 -5.06 -8.74 -3.84
N ALA A 101 -5.91 -9.66 -3.37
CA ALA A 101 -6.49 -9.64 -2.03
C ALA A 101 -5.43 -9.77 -0.90
N GLY A 102 -4.19 -10.16 -1.21
CA GLY A 102 -3.07 -10.16 -0.27
C GLY A 102 -2.52 -8.76 0.05
N LEU A 103 -2.90 -7.73 -0.70
CA LEU A 103 -2.36 -6.38 -0.55
C LEU A 103 -2.75 -5.71 0.77
N VAL A 104 -4.04 -5.66 1.11
CA VAL A 104 -4.48 -5.04 2.38
C VAL A 104 -3.89 -5.75 3.59
N PRO A 105 -3.85 -7.11 3.65
CA PRO A 105 -3.09 -7.82 4.67
C PRO A 105 -1.61 -7.42 4.77
N ALA A 106 -0.92 -7.26 3.64
CA ALA A 106 0.48 -6.83 3.62
C ALA A 106 0.65 -5.43 4.22
N LEU A 107 -0.28 -4.51 3.98
CA LEU A 107 -0.29 -3.17 4.57
C LEU A 107 -0.63 -3.18 6.07
N LYS A 108 -1.52 -4.07 6.52
CA LYS A 108 -1.91 -4.17 7.93
C LYS A 108 -0.83 -4.77 8.83
N LEU A 109 -0.01 -5.69 8.31
CA LEU A 109 1.11 -6.26 9.07
C LEU A 109 2.15 -5.20 9.48
N ALA A 110 2.11 -4.05 8.81
CA ALA A 110 2.98 -2.92 9.03
C ALA A 110 2.65 -2.09 10.28
N ASP A 111 1.41 -2.18 10.79
CA ASP A 111 0.90 -1.34 11.89
C ASP A 111 1.63 -1.50 13.22
N ALA A 112 2.49 -2.52 13.36
CA ALA A 112 3.23 -2.76 14.58
C ALA A 112 4.39 -1.77 14.86
N LEU A 113 4.79 -0.92 13.91
CA LEU A 113 6.12 -0.25 13.98
C LEU A 113 6.21 1.25 13.67
N VAL A 114 5.14 1.99 13.36
CA VAL A 114 5.27 3.45 13.15
C VAL A 114 5.25 4.23 14.46
N VAL A 115 6.44 4.54 14.96
CA VAL A 115 6.69 5.66 15.85
C VAL A 115 7.67 6.59 15.15
N LEU A 116 7.17 7.50 14.32
CA LEU A 116 7.97 8.65 13.94
C LEU A 116 7.98 9.59 15.14
N SER A 117 9.09 9.63 15.86
CA SER A 117 9.38 10.67 16.83
C SER A 117 10.20 11.76 16.15
N SER A 118 9.63 12.95 15.98
CA SER A 118 10.41 14.18 15.83
C SER A 118 10.54 14.85 17.21
N THR A 119 11.76 15.08 17.66
CA THR A 119 12.01 16.00 18.77
C THR A 119 12.06 17.42 18.22
N ALA A 120 10.92 18.12 18.23
CA ALA A 120 10.94 19.57 18.12
C ALA A 120 11.33 20.17 19.48
N GLU A 121 12.34 21.03 19.50
CA GLU A 121 12.78 21.78 20.68
C GLU A 121 11.72 22.75 21.22
N ASP A 122 10.58 22.91 20.55
CA ASP A 122 9.50 23.81 20.91
C ASP A 122 8.16 23.08 21.05
N GLY A 123 7.99 22.30 22.14
CA GLY A 123 6.73 22.13 22.88
C GLY A 123 5.41 21.74 22.18
N GLU A 124 5.37 21.46 20.87
CA GLU A 124 4.17 21.02 20.16
C GLU A 124 4.08 19.50 20.16
N ILE A 125 2.96 18.98 20.65
CA ILE A 125 2.66 17.55 20.64
C ILE A 125 2.36 17.16 19.19
N GLU A 126 3.36 16.59 18.53
CA GLU A 126 3.25 16.00 17.20
C GLU A 126 2.13 14.94 17.21
N VAL A 127 1.19 15.09 16.28
CA VAL A 127 0.05 14.17 16.14
C VAL A 127 0.59 12.87 15.59
N ARG A 128 0.76 11.90 16.50
CA ARG A 128 1.19 10.53 16.20
C ARG A 128 0.13 9.86 15.33
N ILE A 129 0.37 9.79 14.03
CA ILE A 129 -0.45 9.00 13.12
C ILE A 129 -0.18 7.53 13.45
N SER A 130 -1.14 6.85 14.07
CA SER A 130 -1.07 5.42 14.30
C SER A 130 -1.66 4.70 13.09
N GLY A 131 -0.86 3.81 12.49
CA GLY A 131 -1.29 2.91 11.42
C GLY A 131 -0.84 3.38 10.03
N TYR A 132 -0.40 2.42 9.22
CA TYR A 132 0.12 2.67 7.88
C TYR A 132 -0.93 3.26 6.96
N LEU A 133 -2.20 2.84 7.08
CA LEU A 133 -3.26 3.40 6.25
C LEU A 133 -3.54 4.86 6.60
N ALA A 134 -3.45 5.24 7.88
CA ALA A 134 -3.63 6.64 8.26
C ALA A 134 -2.46 7.51 7.75
N THR A 135 -1.22 6.99 7.77
CA THR A 135 -0.06 7.67 7.19
C THR A 135 -0.22 7.84 5.68
N LEU A 136 -0.67 6.81 4.97
CA LEU A 136 -0.96 6.90 3.54
C LEU A 136 -2.09 7.89 3.26
N ALA A 137 -3.19 7.84 4.02
CA ALA A 137 -4.33 8.71 3.82
C ALA A 137 -3.99 10.20 3.96
N CYS A 138 -3.04 10.54 4.84
CA CYS A 138 -2.55 11.90 5.04
C CYS A 138 -1.40 12.32 4.10
N SER A 139 -1.14 11.54 3.04
CA SER A 139 -0.08 11.82 2.07
C SER A 139 -0.65 12.11 0.69
N GLN A 140 -0.01 13.01 -0.05
CA GLN A 140 -0.40 13.36 -1.42
C GLN A 140 -0.45 12.13 -2.34
N PHE A 141 0.55 11.26 -2.27
CA PHE A 141 0.62 10.05 -3.09
C PHE A 141 -0.04 8.87 -2.39
N GLY A 142 0.11 8.77 -1.06
CA GLY A 142 -0.49 7.69 -0.28
C GLY A 142 -2.01 7.66 -0.36
N SER A 143 -2.68 8.81 -0.32
CA SER A 143 -4.14 8.91 -0.45
C SER A 143 -4.61 8.42 -1.82
N THR A 144 -3.86 8.75 -2.87
CA THR A 144 -4.10 8.24 -4.22
C THR A 144 -3.89 6.72 -4.29
N SER A 145 -2.85 6.19 -3.64
CA SER A 145 -2.63 4.75 -3.52
C SER A 145 -3.83 4.07 -2.86
N LEU A 146 -4.33 4.59 -1.74
CA LEU A 146 -5.52 4.04 -1.08
C LEU A 146 -6.76 4.09 -1.95
N GLN A 147 -6.94 5.16 -2.73
CA GLN A 147 -8.05 5.27 -3.68
C GLN A 147 -8.01 4.15 -4.73
N PHE A 148 -6.83 3.81 -5.26
CA PHE A 148 -6.69 2.66 -6.16
C PHE A 148 -7.04 1.33 -5.51
N ILE A 149 -6.65 1.12 -4.24
CA ILE A 149 -7.04 -0.08 -3.48
C ILE A 149 -8.55 -0.12 -3.30
N TRP A 150 -9.17 1.00 -2.96
CA TRP A 150 -10.62 1.08 -2.77
C TRP A 150 -11.40 0.76 -4.05
N GLU A 151 -10.95 1.26 -5.20
CA GLU A 151 -11.63 1.08 -6.49
C GLU A 151 -11.49 -0.34 -7.07
N ASN A 152 -10.40 -1.04 -6.74
CA ASN A 152 -10.09 -2.36 -7.30
C ASN A 152 -10.15 -3.50 -6.27
N GLY A 153 -10.32 -3.16 -4.99
CA GLY A 153 -10.37 -4.08 -3.88
C GLY A 153 -11.72 -4.76 -3.73
N THR A 154 -11.74 -5.83 -2.94
CA THR A 154 -12.98 -6.50 -2.55
C THR A 154 -13.71 -5.71 -1.46
N LEU A 155 -14.98 -6.02 -1.22
CA LEU A 155 -15.69 -5.45 -0.07
C LEU A 155 -14.98 -5.75 1.27
N ALA A 156 -14.31 -6.90 1.37
CA ALA A 156 -13.51 -7.25 2.55
C ALA A 156 -12.30 -6.32 2.71
N ASP A 157 -11.62 -5.98 1.61
CA ASP A 157 -10.51 -5.02 1.59
C ASP A 157 -10.99 -3.62 2.01
N CYS A 158 -12.10 -3.15 1.43
CA CYS A 158 -12.69 -1.84 1.77
C CYS A 158 -13.10 -1.77 3.25
N LEU A 159 -13.74 -2.83 3.77
CA LEU A 159 -14.09 -2.93 5.19
C LEU A 159 -12.86 -2.90 6.09
N ALA A 160 -11.82 -3.64 5.72
CA ALA A 160 -10.58 -3.70 6.48
C ALA A 160 -9.90 -2.33 6.54
N MET A 161 -9.87 -1.58 5.43
CA MET A 161 -9.32 -0.23 5.42
C MET A 161 -10.13 0.74 6.28
N VAL A 162 -11.45 0.73 6.16
CA VAL A 162 -12.34 1.63 6.91
C VAL A 162 -12.30 1.34 8.41
N GLU A 163 -12.24 0.07 8.80
CA GLU A 163 -12.09 -0.32 10.21
C GLU A 163 -10.88 0.35 10.84
N GLU A 164 -9.72 0.29 10.19
CA GLU A 164 -8.47 0.89 10.68
C GLU A 164 -8.50 2.42 10.63
N LEU A 165 -8.88 2.99 9.47
CA LEU A 165 -8.93 4.44 9.28
C LEU A 165 -9.92 5.14 10.23
N SER A 166 -11.00 4.46 10.62
CA SER A 166 -11.98 4.99 11.59
C SER A 166 -11.37 5.27 12.96
N LEU A 167 -10.30 4.57 13.35
CA LEU A 167 -9.58 4.81 14.60
C LEU A 167 -8.82 6.15 14.57
N SER A 168 -8.45 6.61 13.39
CA SER A 168 -7.64 7.81 13.14
C SER A 168 -8.45 8.98 12.56
N GLU A 169 -9.79 8.90 12.54
CA GLU A 169 -10.68 9.88 11.88
C GLU A 169 -10.41 11.34 12.30
N LYS A 170 -10.10 11.58 13.59
CA LYS A 170 -9.77 12.92 14.09
C LYS A 170 -8.52 13.51 13.46
N ILE A 171 -7.54 12.67 13.13
CA ILE A 171 -6.29 13.07 12.51
C ILE A 171 -6.54 13.29 11.02
N LEU A 172 -7.23 12.35 10.37
CA LEU A 172 -7.61 12.44 8.96
C LEU A 172 -8.36 13.75 8.66
N ASN A 173 -9.36 14.10 9.47
CA ASN A 173 -10.17 15.31 9.25
C ASN A 173 -9.41 16.64 9.46
N ARG A 174 -8.17 16.62 9.96
CA ARG A 174 -7.31 17.80 10.07
C ARG A 174 -6.34 17.93 8.90
N ASP A 175 -6.17 16.87 8.11
CA ASP A 175 -5.32 16.83 6.93
C ASP A 175 -6.18 16.99 5.66
N GLU A 176 -5.67 17.67 4.63
CA GLU A 176 -6.43 17.88 3.39
C GLU A 176 -6.70 16.55 2.65
N CYS A 177 -5.68 15.69 2.52
CA CYS A 177 -5.82 14.39 1.87
C CYS A 177 -6.62 13.43 2.75
N GLY A 178 -6.33 13.42 4.06
CA GLY A 178 -7.02 12.60 5.04
C GLY A 178 -8.51 12.92 5.10
N SER A 179 -8.90 14.21 5.06
CA SER A 179 -10.30 14.60 5.06
C SER A 179 -11.01 14.16 3.79
N ALA A 180 -10.34 14.18 2.64
CA ALA A 180 -10.90 13.66 1.40
C ALA A 180 -11.12 12.14 1.47
N ILE A 181 -10.14 11.38 2.00
CA ILE A 181 -10.27 9.92 2.23
C ILE A 181 -11.41 9.62 3.20
N SER A 182 -11.52 10.39 4.29
CA SER A 182 -12.58 10.22 5.30
C SER A 182 -13.98 10.30 4.68
N VAL A 183 -14.18 11.27 3.79
CA VAL A 183 -15.43 11.45 3.04
C VAL A 183 -15.61 10.36 1.99
N ASN A 184 -14.60 10.11 1.15
CA ASN A 184 -14.67 9.17 0.04
C ASN A 184 -14.88 7.72 0.49
N PHE A 185 -14.37 7.36 1.67
CA PHE A 185 -14.51 6.00 2.21
C PHE A 185 -15.71 5.89 3.18
N GLY A 186 -16.43 7.00 3.41
CA GLY A 186 -17.64 7.03 4.22
C GLY A 186 -17.40 6.74 5.70
N LEU A 187 -16.27 7.16 6.27
CA LEU A 187 -15.90 6.85 7.67
C LEU A 187 -16.98 7.29 8.67
N PHE A 188 -17.65 8.41 8.39
CA PHE A 188 -18.79 8.89 9.18
C PHE A 188 -19.91 7.84 9.29
N HIS A 189 -20.27 7.16 8.19
CA HIS A 189 -21.30 6.12 8.20
C HIS A 189 -20.84 4.89 8.99
N TYR A 190 -19.56 4.54 8.88
CA TYR A 190 -18.98 3.42 9.60
C TYR A 190 -18.97 3.65 11.12
N GLY A 191 -18.60 4.85 11.55
CA GLY A 191 -18.61 5.24 12.96
C GLY A 191 -19.98 5.14 13.63
N ARG A 192 -21.07 5.21 12.85
CA ARG A 192 -22.44 5.00 13.35
C ARG A 192 -22.81 3.53 13.42
N SER A 193 -22.59 2.79 12.33
CA SER A 193 -22.64 1.33 12.33
C SER A 193 -22.06 0.76 11.03
N VAL A 194 -21.50 -0.45 11.13
CA VAL A 194 -21.05 -1.22 9.96
C VAL A 194 -22.20 -1.43 8.96
N GLN A 195 -23.44 -1.59 9.42
CA GLN A 195 -24.59 -1.79 8.52
C GLN A 195 -24.96 -0.52 7.75
N GLU A 196 -24.91 0.64 8.40
CA GLU A 196 -25.13 1.93 7.74
C GLU A 196 -24.08 2.19 6.67
N TRP A 197 -22.81 1.92 6.98
CA TRP A 197 -21.73 1.99 6.00
C TRP A 197 -21.93 1.03 4.83
N ARG A 198 -22.33 -0.22 5.08
CA ARG A 198 -22.59 -1.19 3.99
C ARG A 198 -23.72 -0.72 3.08
N ASN A 199 -24.76 -0.12 3.64
CA ASN A 199 -25.86 0.43 2.85
C ASN A 199 -25.37 1.62 2.01
N TRP A 200 -24.65 2.55 2.63
CA TRP A 200 -24.04 3.69 1.95
C TRP A 200 -23.09 3.24 0.83
N TYR A 201 -22.23 2.26 1.08
CA TYR A 201 -21.29 1.70 0.11
C TYR A 201 -22.04 1.14 -1.11
N LYS A 202 -23.10 0.35 -0.88
CA LYS A 202 -23.94 -0.21 -1.95
C LYS A 202 -24.64 0.88 -2.77
N GLU A 203 -25.14 1.92 -2.12
CA GLU A 203 -25.83 3.03 -2.78
C GLU A 203 -24.88 3.88 -3.63
N THR A 204 -23.65 4.09 -3.14
CA THR A 204 -22.65 4.94 -3.80
C THR A 204 -21.79 4.19 -4.84
N HIS A 205 -21.68 2.87 -4.75
CA HIS A 205 -20.81 2.03 -5.60
C HIS A 205 -21.55 0.89 -6.36
N SER A 206 -22.86 1.02 -6.59
CA SER A 206 -23.79 0.03 -7.22
C SER A 206 -23.30 -0.61 -8.56
N PRO A 207 -23.73 -1.83 -8.97
CA PRO A 207 -23.86 -3.11 -8.29
C PRO A 207 -22.94 -4.16 -8.97
N ALA A 208 -21.66 -3.88 -9.21
CA ALA A 208 -20.75 -4.88 -9.79
C ALA A 208 -20.31 -5.97 -8.77
N PHE A 209 -20.62 -5.76 -7.49
CA PHE A 209 -20.26 -6.64 -6.37
C PHE A 209 -21.39 -7.57 -5.90
N ASP A 210 -22.54 -7.63 -6.60
CA ASP A 210 -23.66 -8.53 -6.25
C ASP A 210 -23.41 -10.01 -6.62
N ILE A 211 -22.19 -10.38 -7.03
CA ILE A 211 -21.80 -11.77 -7.31
C ILE A 211 -20.83 -12.23 -6.23
N GLU A 212 -21.34 -12.53 -5.03
CA GLU A 212 -20.83 -13.55 -4.09
C GLU A 212 -21.60 -13.45 -2.76
N LEU A 213 -22.89 -13.80 -2.81
CA LEU A 213 -23.67 -14.21 -1.64
C LEU A 213 -24.52 -15.42 -2.02
N TYR A 214 -23.85 -16.56 -2.23
CA TYR A 214 -24.41 -17.90 -2.07
C TYR A 214 -23.32 -18.85 -1.57
#